data_AF-A0A7L1LXF9-F1
#
_entry.id   AF-A0A7L1LXF9-F1
#
_cell.length_a   1.000
_cell.length_b   1.000
_cell.length_c   1.000
_cell.angle_alpha   90.00
_cell.angle_beta   90.00
_cell.angle_gamma   90.00
#
_symmetry.space_group_name_H-M   'P 1'
#
loop_
_entity.id
_entity.type
_entity.pdbx_description
1 polymer ?
#
loop_
_entity_poly.entity_id
_entity_poly.type
_entity_poly.pdbx_seq_one_letter_code
_entity_poly.pdbx_strand_id
1 'polypeptide(L)' 'MARPLAVLLLLPVLLAGLLSCPGAMASFPPDCDQYGKYMCSRDYHPVCGTDGQTYGNECVLCLANR' A
#
# COMPACT_ATOMS: atom_id res chain seq x y z
N MET A 1 -33.99 -12.94 18.52
CA MET A 1 -32.91 -13.52 17.68
C MET A 1 -32.68 -12.65 16.44
N ALA A 2 -32.30 -11.37 16.61
CA ALA A 2 -32.24 -10.39 15.51
C ALA A 2 -30.85 -9.72 15.40
N ARG A 3 -29.78 -10.51 15.53
CA ARG A 3 -28.38 -10.04 15.45
C ARG A 3 -27.51 -10.60 14.30
N PRO A 4 -28.00 -11.18 13.18
CA PRO A 4 -27.07 -11.64 12.13
C PRO A 4 -26.86 -10.63 10.99
N LEU A 5 -27.80 -9.72 10.70
CA LEU A 5 -27.71 -8.80 9.55
C LEU A 5 -26.67 -7.69 9.71
N ALA A 6 -26.56 -7.10 10.91
CA ALA A 6 -25.55 -6.08 11.18
C ALA A 6 -24.12 -6.65 11.14
N VAL A 7 -23.93 -7.90 11.58
CA VAL A 7 -22.62 -8.58 11.57
C VAL A 7 -22.19 -8.89 10.13
N LEU A 8 -23.13 -9.27 9.26
CA LEU A 8 -22.88 -9.58 7.86
C LEU A 8 -22.45 -8.34 7.04
N LEU A 9 -22.95 -7.15 7.40
CA LEU A 9 -22.59 -5.88 6.76
C LEU A 9 -21.27 -5.28 7.27
N LEU A 10 -20.84 -5.62 8.49
CA LEU A 10 -19.58 -5.13 9.08
C LEU A 10 -18.35 -5.97 8.69
N LEU A 11 -18.54 -7.27 8.40
CA LEU A 11 -17.50 -8.17 7.92
C LEU A 11 -16.72 -7.69 6.67
N PRO A 12 -17.37 -7.20 5.59
CA PRO A 12 -16.66 -6.72 4.40
C PRO A 12 -15.91 -5.41 4.65
N VAL A 13 -16.38 -4.56 5.57
CA VAL A 13 -15.71 -3.30 5.93
C VAL A 13 -14.42 -3.58 6.69
N LEU A 14 -14.42 -4.57 7.59
CA LEU A 14 -13.22 -5.04 8.28
C LEU A 14 -12.25 -5.76 7.32
N LEU A 15 -12.76 -6.50 6.33
CA LEU A 15 -11.93 -7.11 5.30
C LEU A 15 -11.27 -6.07 4.36
N ALA A 16 -11.98 -4.99 4.03
CA ALA A 16 -11.46 -3.92 3.17
C ALA A 16 -10.39 -3.06 3.87
N GLY A 17 -10.53 -2.81 5.17
CA GLY A 17 -9.51 -2.11 5.97
C GLY A 17 -8.19 -2.87 6.13
N LEU A 18 -8.20 -4.19 5.87
CA LEU A 18 -7.01 -5.04 5.87
C LEU A 18 -6.29 -5.12 4.52
N LEU A 19 -6.89 -4.62 3.42
CA LEU A 19 -6.40 -4.90 2.06
C LEU A 19 -5.66 -3.72 1.39
N SER A 20 -5.74 -2.51 1.90
CA SER A 20 -5.19 -1.33 1.20
C SER A 20 -4.37 -0.44 2.13
N CYS A 21 -3.14 -0.87 2.42
CA CYS A 21 -2.18 -0.20 3.31
C CYS A 21 -2.56 -0.23 4.81
N PRO A 22 -2.23 -1.31 5.54
CA PRO A 22 -1.82 -1.12 6.93
C PRO A 22 -0.56 -0.27 6.89
N GLY A 23 -0.71 1.04 7.04
CA GLY A 23 0.40 1.89 7.44
C GLY A 23 1.07 1.21 8.64
N ALA A 24 2.37 0.97 8.51
CA ALA A 24 3.26 0.32 9.47
C ALA A 24 3.30 -1.21 9.41
N MET A 25 4.08 -1.76 8.47
CA MET A 25 5.28 -2.58 8.80
C MET A 25 6.24 -2.64 7.59
N ALA A 26 6.90 -1.53 7.25
CA ALA A 26 8.14 -1.57 6.46
C ALA A 26 9.03 -0.44 6.97
N SER A 27 9.90 -0.79 7.92
CA SER A 27 10.73 0.15 8.70
C SER A 27 12.07 0.47 8.03
N PHE A 28 12.12 0.51 6.69
CA PHE A 28 13.31 0.94 5.96
C PHE A 28 12.95 2.11 5.05
N PRO A 29 13.65 3.25 5.16
CA PRO A 29 13.46 4.34 4.21
C PRO A 29 13.84 3.85 2.80
N PRO A 30 13.05 4.17 1.76
CA PRO A 30 13.42 3.81 0.40
C PRO A 30 14.68 4.55 -0.03
N ASP A 31 15.56 3.89 -0.78
CA ASP A 31 16.76 4.51 -1.35
C ASP A 31 16.42 5.11 -2.72
N CYS A 32 15.91 6.34 -2.69
CA CYS A 32 15.56 7.06 -3.91
C CYS A 32 16.76 7.59 -4.71
N ASP A 33 17.98 7.48 -4.19
CA ASP A 33 19.20 7.86 -4.92
C ASP A 33 19.63 6.75 -5.90
N GLN A 34 19.24 5.50 -5.65
CA GLN A 34 19.46 4.39 -6.57
C GLN A 34 18.66 4.55 -7.89
N TYR A 35 17.48 5.18 -7.83
CA TYR A 35 16.59 5.38 -8.98
C TYR A 35 16.93 6.66 -9.75
N GLY A 36 18.13 6.69 -10.33
CA GLY A 36 18.66 7.82 -11.10
C GLY A 36 18.13 7.95 -12.53
N LYS A 37 17.04 7.27 -12.90
CA LYS A 37 16.50 7.24 -14.27
C LYS A 37 14.99 7.48 -14.24
N TYR A 38 14.47 8.29 -15.17
CA TYR A 38 13.02 8.51 -15.39
C TYR A 38 12.25 7.26 -15.83
N MET A 39 12.84 6.07 -15.72
CA MET A 39 12.24 4.80 -16.11
C MET A 39 12.44 3.79 -14.99
N CYS A 40 11.33 3.25 -14.51
CA CYS A 40 11.29 2.15 -13.56
C CYS A 40 11.05 0.83 -14.30
N SER A 41 11.55 -0.27 -13.73
CA SER A 41 11.14 -1.60 -14.18
C SER A 41 9.64 -1.77 -13.97
N ARG A 42 9.04 -2.68 -14.75
CA ARG A 42 7.63 -3.10 -14.59
C ARG A 42 7.47 -4.27 -13.62
N ASP A 43 8.53 -4.65 -12.92
CA ASP A 43 8.48 -5.63 -11.85
C ASP A 43 7.53 -5.14 -10.75
N TYR A 44 6.63 -6.03 -10.33
CA TYR A 44 5.61 -5.71 -9.34
C TYR A 44 6.06 -6.15 -7.95
N HIS A 45 6.66 -5.22 -7.20
CA HIS A 45 7.09 -5.38 -5.81
C HIS A 45 6.41 -4.30 -4.94
N PRO A 46 5.13 -4.48 -4.59
CA PRO A 46 4.33 -3.38 -4.07
C PRO A 46 4.83 -2.84 -2.73
N VAL A 47 4.86 -1.52 -2.60
CA VAL A 47 5.27 -0.81 -1.38
C VAL A 47 4.16 0.15 -0.94
N CYS A 48 3.96 0.28 0.36
CA CYS A 48 3.01 1.24 0.94
C CYS A 48 3.74 2.53 1.28
N GLY A 49 3.35 3.64 0.66
CA GLY A 49 3.86 4.96 1.00
C GLY A 49 3.29 5.47 2.32
N THR A 50 3.96 6.47 2.90
CA THR A 50 3.45 7.19 4.09
C THR A 50 2.20 8.01 3.78
N ASP A 51 1.92 8.22 2.51
CA ASP A 51 0.71 8.83 1.97
C ASP A 51 -0.47 7.85 1.85
N GLY A 52 -0.27 6.57 2.23
CA GLY A 52 -1.30 5.54 2.21
C GLY A 52 -1.58 4.95 0.82
N GLN A 53 -0.74 5.28 -0.17
CA GLN A 53 -0.85 4.71 -1.52
C GLN A 53 0.05 3.49 -1.68
N THR A 54 -0.45 2.49 -2.40
CA THR A 54 0.36 1.33 -2.81
C THR A 54 1.00 1.63 -4.17
N TYR A 55 2.32 1.62 -4.22
CA TYR A 55 3.08 1.76 -5.45
C TYR A 55 3.48 0.39 -5.98
N GLY A 56 3.53 0.24 -7.30
CA GLY A 56 3.88 -1.04 -7.93
C GLY A 56 5.30 -1.52 -7.62
N ASN A 57 6.23 -0.60 -7.34
CA ASN A 57 7.55 -0.87 -6.80
C ASN A 57 8.16 0.38 -6.14
N GLU A 58 9.28 0.20 -5.45
CA GLU A 58 10.03 1.28 -4.77
C GLU A 58 10.48 2.39 -5.72
N CYS A 59 10.87 2.06 -6.96
CA CYS A 59 11.19 3.06 -7.98
C CYS A 59 9.98 3.94 -8.31
N VAL A 60 8.79 3.34 -8.48
CA VAL A 60 7.56 4.08 -8.76
C VAL A 60 7.16 4.94 -7.55
N LEU A 61 7.38 4.47 -6.32
CA LEU A 61 7.22 5.28 -5.10
C LEU A 61 8.17 6.49 -5.12
N CYS A 62 9.46 6.26 -5.34
CA CYS A 62 10.46 7.33 -5.39
C CYS A 62 10.21 8.31 -6.52
N LEU A 63 9.75 7.85 -7.69
CA LEU A 63 9.40 8.74 -8.80
C LEU A 63 8.17 9.60 -8.49
N ALA A 64 7.22 9.08 -7.71
CA ALA A 64 5.99 9.79 -7.37
C ALA A 64 6.14 10.75 -6.18
N ASN A 65 7.03 10.45 -5.23
CA ASN A 65 7.15 11.16 -3.94
C ASN A 65 8.47 11.91 -3.74
N ARG A 66 9.32 11.99 -4.77
CA ARG A 66 10.53 12.84 -4.75
C ARG A 66 10.19 14.29 -5.06
#